data_AF-A0A8X8Z7S1-F1
#
_entry.id   AF-A0A8X8Z7S1-F1
#
_cell.length_a   1.000
_cell.length_b   1.000
_cell.length_c   1.000
_cell.angle_alpha   90.00
_cell.angle_beta   90.00
_cell.angle_gamma   90.00
#
_symmetry.space_group_name_H-M   'P 1'
#
loop_
_entity.id
_entity.type
_entity.pdbx_description
1 polymer ?
#
loop_
_entity_poly.entity_id
_entity_poly.type
_entity_poly.pdbx_seq_one_letter_code
_entity_poly.pdbx_strand_id
1 'polypeptide(L)'
;MVPNLRSPLKKQVEHALVQPLHLGIPRVEARIYIEVYEEEENKNETLIKFAKLDFNLLQMLHKEELQQVSRWDDGEIPRLPEYMRPLYKAILELYIPFDEELAKEGRSYASHYAIEGLKELARGYFEEAKWFLEGNLPSFEEYLKIGLITSTYGYAIPSLFMGIGSIRKEDFEWLSEKPKIYVATFIKGRLLDDIGSYEFETKRGQLAIGVESYMKENGVTKEEAMAKFMELYRVTYVTYKDKEDGYTQPEKVLKPHILALLVDAFEV
;
A
#
# COMPACT_ATOMS: atom_id res chain seq x y z
N MET A 1 -25.36 3.56 14.84
CA MET A 1 -25.36 3.21 16.27
C MET A 1 -26.23 1.97 16.47
N VAL A 2 -25.74 0.94 17.16
CA VAL A 2 -26.50 -0.27 17.48
C VAL A 2 -26.92 -0.18 18.95
N PRO A 3 -28.10 0.38 19.27
CA PRO A 3 -28.40 0.88 20.62
C PRO A 3 -28.57 -0.21 21.70
N ASN A 4 -28.75 -1.47 21.32
CA ASN A 4 -29.17 -2.53 22.26
C ASN A 4 -28.08 -3.59 22.57
N LEU A 5 -26.86 -3.44 22.08
CA LEU A 5 -25.77 -4.39 22.36
C LEU A 5 -25.06 -4.04 23.68
N ARG A 6 -24.70 -5.07 24.46
CA ARG A 6 -23.85 -4.95 25.65
C ARG A 6 -22.37 -4.98 25.27
N SER A 7 -21.51 -4.38 26.09
CA SER A 7 -20.06 -4.55 25.96
C SER A 7 -19.63 -5.98 26.35
N PRO A 8 -18.59 -6.54 25.71
CA PRO A 8 -17.72 -5.91 24.72
C PRO A 8 -18.23 -5.98 23.26
N LEU A 9 -19.29 -6.75 22.99
CA LEU A 9 -19.85 -6.92 21.64
C LEU A 9 -20.23 -5.59 20.97
N LYS A 10 -20.79 -4.64 21.71
CA LYS A 10 -21.06 -3.28 21.21
C LYS A 10 -19.80 -2.61 20.64
N LYS A 11 -18.68 -2.67 21.37
CA LYS A 11 -17.40 -2.08 20.95
C LYS A 11 -16.88 -2.75 19.68
N GLN A 12 -16.97 -4.08 19.63
CA GLN A 12 -16.55 -4.86 18.47
C GLN A 12 -17.36 -4.50 17.22
N VAL A 13 -18.68 -4.37 17.34
CA VAL A 13 -19.56 -4.00 16.22
C VAL A 13 -19.32 -2.55 15.80
N GLU A 14 -19.17 -1.63 16.74
CA GLU A 14 -18.86 -0.22 16.43
C GLU A 14 -17.52 -0.08 15.71
N HIS A 15 -16.47 -0.79 16.16
CA HIS A 15 -15.18 -0.83 15.49
C HIS A 15 -15.28 -1.43 14.08
N ALA A 16 -15.91 -2.60 13.94
CA ALA A 16 -16.00 -3.30 12.64
C ALA A 16 -16.77 -2.51 11.57
N LEU A 17 -17.73 -1.66 11.96
CA LEU A 17 -18.46 -0.78 11.04
C LEU A 17 -17.59 0.38 10.53
N VAL A 18 -16.61 0.82 11.31
CA VAL A 18 -15.65 1.86 10.91
C VAL A 18 -14.48 1.25 10.16
N GLN A 19 -13.94 0.16 10.69
CA GLN A 19 -12.76 -0.53 10.18
C GLN A 19 -13.02 -2.04 10.14
N PRO A 20 -13.40 -2.59 8.98
CA PRO A 20 -13.53 -4.04 8.81
C PRO A 20 -12.18 -4.73 9.01
N LEU A 21 -12.17 -5.87 9.70
CA LEU A 21 -10.97 -6.63 10.06
C LEU A 21 -10.04 -6.90 8.87
N HIS A 22 -10.60 -7.29 7.71
CA HIS A 22 -9.83 -7.63 6.52
C HIS A 22 -9.23 -6.42 5.79
N LEU A 23 -9.63 -5.18 6.16
CA LEU A 23 -9.01 -3.94 5.69
C LEU A 23 -8.08 -3.32 6.74
N GLY A 24 -8.05 -3.88 7.96
CA GLY A 24 -7.24 -3.38 9.05
C GLY A 24 -5.83 -3.92 9.01
N ILE A 25 -4.88 -3.19 9.62
CA ILE A 25 -3.51 -3.66 9.80
C ILE A 25 -3.55 -4.74 10.88
N PRO A 26 -3.08 -5.99 10.64
CA PRO A 26 -3.24 -7.10 11.57
C PRO A 26 -2.76 -6.80 13.00
N ARG A 27 -1.67 -6.06 13.16
CA ARG A 27 -1.16 -5.66 14.48
C ARG A 27 -2.06 -4.68 15.23
N VAL A 28 -2.67 -3.73 14.52
CA VAL A 28 -3.61 -2.77 15.10
C VAL A 28 -4.89 -3.49 15.51
N GLU A 29 -5.43 -4.30 14.60
CA GLU A 29 -6.64 -5.09 14.86
C GLU A 29 -6.44 -6.08 16.01
N ALA A 30 -5.28 -6.74 16.09
CA ALA A 30 -4.94 -7.62 17.21
C ALA A 30 -4.88 -6.85 18.54
N ARG A 31 -4.30 -5.64 18.57
CA ARG A 31 -4.25 -4.82 19.78
C ARG A 31 -5.65 -4.47 20.29
N ILE A 32 -6.53 -4.03 19.38
CA ILE A 32 -7.91 -3.68 19.69
C ILE A 32 -8.69 -4.92 20.15
N TYR A 33 -8.53 -6.04 19.44
CA TYR A 33 -9.22 -7.28 19.79
C TYR A 33 -8.78 -7.87 21.13
N ILE A 34 -7.51 -7.74 21.51
CA ILE A 34 -7.01 -8.16 22.84
C ILE A 34 -7.78 -7.43 23.96
N GLU A 35 -8.06 -6.12 23.79
CA GLU A 35 -8.83 -5.33 24.76
C GLU A 35 -10.31 -5.77 24.80
N VAL A 36 -10.90 -6.04 23.63
CA VAL A 36 -12.28 -6.55 23.52
C VAL A 36 -12.41 -7.92 24.18
N TYR A 37 -11.50 -8.85 23.88
CA TYR A 37 -11.52 -10.22 24.38
C TYR A 37 -11.28 -10.31 25.90
N GLU A 38 -10.50 -9.38 26.46
CA GLU A 38 -10.29 -9.29 27.91
C GLU A 38 -11.59 -8.99 28.67
N GLU A 39 -12.51 -8.24 28.06
CA GLU A 39 -13.80 -7.89 28.64
C GLU A 39 -14.86 -9.00 28.50
N GLU A 40 -14.57 -10.09 27.76
CA GLU A 40 -15.51 -11.20 27.61
C GLU A 40 -15.65 -12.02 28.90
N GLU A 41 -16.88 -12.42 29.21
CA GLU A 41 -17.22 -13.19 30.41
C GLU A 41 -16.71 -14.63 30.33
N ASN A 42 -16.71 -15.21 29.12
CA ASN A 42 -16.29 -16.58 28.82
C ASN A 42 -14.89 -16.65 28.17
N LYS A 43 -14.05 -15.63 28.36
CA LYS A 43 -12.69 -15.61 27.81
C LYS A 43 -11.85 -16.78 28.31
N ASN A 44 -10.92 -17.23 27.47
CA ASN A 44 -9.90 -18.17 27.87
C ASN A 44 -8.71 -17.42 28.47
N GLU A 45 -8.52 -17.56 29.78
CA GLU A 45 -7.44 -16.90 30.54
C GLU A 45 -6.03 -17.21 30.01
N THR A 46 -5.83 -18.43 29.50
CA THR A 46 -4.55 -18.81 28.89
C THR A 46 -4.32 -18.06 27.59
N LEU A 47 -5.35 -17.93 26.73
CA LEU A 47 -5.22 -17.23 25.45
C LEU A 47 -4.99 -15.74 25.61
N ILE A 48 -5.70 -15.07 26.53
CA ILE A 48 -5.50 -13.63 26.75
C ILE A 48 -4.11 -13.34 27.32
N LYS A 49 -3.63 -14.17 28.26
CA LYS A 49 -2.27 -14.05 28.80
C LYS A 49 -1.22 -14.24 27.71
N PHE A 50 -1.39 -15.27 26.88
CA PHE A 50 -0.50 -15.55 25.76
C PHE A 50 -0.48 -14.37 24.77
N ALA A 51 -1.64 -13.89 24.33
CA ALA A 51 -1.75 -12.79 23.37
C ALA A 51 -1.09 -11.49 23.86
N LYS A 52 -1.24 -11.15 25.15
CA LYS A 52 -0.59 -9.98 25.75
C LYS A 52 0.92 -10.12 25.82
N LEU A 53 1.42 -11.29 26.20
CA LEU A 53 2.86 -11.55 26.28
C LEU A 53 3.51 -11.51 24.91
N ASP A 54 2.91 -12.18 23.92
CA ASP A 54 3.38 -12.18 22.53
C ASP A 54 3.40 -10.76 21.94
N PHE A 55 2.31 -10.01 22.12
CA PHE A 55 2.21 -8.63 21.63
C PHE A 55 3.30 -7.74 22.24
N ASN A 56 3.52 -7.83 23.55
CA ASN A 56 4.54 -7.02 24.24
C ASN A 56 5.96 -7.41 23.82
N LEU A 57 6.24 -8.71 23.67
CA LEU A 57 7.54 -9.19 23.21
C LEU A 57 7.87 -8.63 21.82
N LEU A 58 6.93 -8.71 20.88
CA LEU A 58 7.14 -8.20 19.52
C LEU A 58 7.17 -6.67 19.48
N GLN A 59 6.44 -5.99 20.36
CA GLN A 59 6.58 -4.54 20.52
C GLN A 59 7.99 -4.14 21.01
N MET A 60 8.61 -4.92 21.90
CA MET A 60 10.00 -4.65 22.33
C MET A 60 10.97 -4.77 21.15
N LEU A 61 10.84 -5.82 20.34
CA LEU A 61 11.64 -5.98 19.11
C LEU A 61 11.45 -4.78 18.17
N HIS A 62 10.21 -4.39 17.87
CA HIS A 62 9.94 -3.24 17.00
C HIS A 62 10.53 -1.92 17.53
N LYS A 63 10.62 -1.75 18.86
CA LYS A 63 11.27 -0.59 19.49
C LYS A 63 12.79 -0.61 19.30
N GLU A 64 13.41 -1.79 19.38
CA GLU A 64 14.84 -1.97 19.11
C GLU A 64 15.15 -1.69 17.63
N GLU A 65 14.34 -2.24 16.72
CA GLU A 65 14.42 -1.96 15.28
C GLU A 65 14.30 -0.46 15.00
N LEU A 66 13.30 0.21 15.58
CA LEU A 66 13.12 1.66 15.43
C LEU A 66 14.31 2.45 16.00
N GLN A 67 14.88 2.02 17.13
CA GLN A 67 16.07 2.65 17.71
C GLN A 67 17.29 2.52 16.81
N GLN A 68 17.46 1.36 16.14
CA GLN A 68 18.53 1.14 15.18
C GLN A 68 18.36 2.02 13.94
N VAL A 69 17.15 2.06 13.37
CA VAL A 69 16.81 2.93 12.23
C VAL A 69 17.03 4.41 12.56
N SER A 70 16.75 4.83 13.79
CA SER A 70 16.89 6.23 14.23
C SER A 70 18.33 6.70 14.46
N ARG A 71 19.33 5.81 14.39
CA ARG A 71 20.76 6.09 14.65
C ARG A 71 21.61 6.21 13.38
N TRP A 72 20.98 6.21 12.20
CA TRP A 72 21.68 6.37 10.92
C TRP A 72 22.30 7.77 10.81
N ASP A 73 23.62 7.87 10.56
CA ASP A 73 24.37 9.12 10.43
C ASP A 73 25.03 9.23 9.03
N ASP A 74 25.22 10.48 8.57
CA ASP A 74 25.43 10.85 7.17
C ASP A 74 26.90 11.24 6.92
N GLY A 75 27.63 10.47 6.11
CA GLY A 75 28.97 10.87 5.63
C GLY A 75 28.92 11.59 4.27
N GLU A 76 29.95 12.35 3.89
CA GLU A 76 30.01 13.12 2.61
C GLU A 76 30.61 12.36 1.39
N ILE A 77 30.41 12.85 0.14
CA ILE A 77 31.30 12.78 -1.07
C ILE A 77 30.66 13.43 -2.35
N PRO A 78 31.42 13.89 -3.37
CA PRO A 78 30.97 14.88 -4.35
C PRO A 78 30.67 14.36 -5.78
N ARG A 79 29.59 14.91 -6.37
CA ARG A 79 29.32 15.21 -7.82
C ARG A 79 27.89 15.74 -8.09
N LEU A 80 27.02 15.75 -7.07
CA LEU A 80 25.68 16.35 -7.09
C LEU A 80 25.68 17.78 -6.51
N PRO A 81 24.61 18.60 -6.66
CA PRO A 81 24.43 19.80 -5.84
C PRO A 81 24.58 19.47 -4.35
N GLU A 82 25.14 20.37 -3.55
CA GLU A 82 25.50 20.09 -2.15
C GLU A 82 24.35 19.52 -1.33
N TYR A 83 23.11 20.00 -1.54
CA TYR A 83 21.93 19.51 -0.84
C TYR A 83 21.49 18.08 -1.20
N MET A 84 21.85 17.57 -2.40
CA MET A 84 21.45 16.23 -2.87
C MET A 84 22.46 15.14 -2.50
N ARG A 85 23.71 15.52 -2.19
CA ARG A 85 24.79 14.56 -1.89
C ARG A 85 24.47 13.66 -0.69
N PRO A 86 23.98 14.19 0.47
CA PRO A 86 23.68 13.35 1.62
C PRO A 86 22.62 12.30 1.30
N LEU A 87 21.54 12.69 0.62
CA LEU A 87 20.44 11.77 0.26
C LEU A 87 20.91 10.66 -0.68
N TYR A 88 21.63 10.99 -1.76
CA TYR A 88 22.13 9.98 -2.70
C TYR A 88 23.09 9.01 -2.03
N LYS A 89 23.94 9.51 -1.13
CA LYS A 89 24.89 8.69 -0.40
C LYS A 89 24.18 7.79 0.62
N ALA A 90 23.25 8.31 1.41
CA ALA A 90 22.44 7.52 2.33
C ALA A 90 21.75 6.35 1.60
N ILE A 91 21.23 6.59 0.39
CA ILE A 91 20.66 5.53 -0.46
C ILE A 91 21.71 4.48 -0.87
N LEU A 92 22.93 4.88 -1.24
CA LEU A 92 23.98 3.90 -1.61
C LEU A 92 24.47 3.11 -0.39
N GLU A 93 24.72 3.79 0.72
CA GLU A 93 25.18 3.18 1.97
C GLU A 93 24.11 2.28 2.58
N LEU A 94 22.83 2.54 2.31
CA LEU A 94 21.72 1.66 2.70
C LEU A 94 21.90 0.24 2.18
N TYR A 95 22.36 0.07 0.94
CA TYR A 95 22.47 -1.25 0.32
C TYR A 95 23.72 -2.03 0.73
N ILE A 96 24.78 -1.37 1.21
CA ILE A 96 26.05 -2.04 1.54
C ILE A 96 25.86 -3.11 2.63
N PRO A 97 25.27 -2.81 3.81
CA PRO A 97 25.04 -3.82 4.83
C PRO A 97 24.08 -4.92 4.37
N PHE A 98 23.07 -4.59 3.55
CA PHE A 98 22.15 -5.59 3.00
C PHE A 98 22.87 -6.54 2.06
N ASP A 99 23.73 -6.05 1.16
CA ASP A 99 24.51 -6.89 0.26
C ASP A 99 25.44 -7.84 1.01
N GLU A 100 26.09 -7.36 2.07
CA GLU A 100 26.95 -8.18 2.93
C GLU A 100 26.17 -9.29 3.64
N GLU A 101 24.99 -8.99 4.18
CA GLU A 101 24.16 -9.97 4.87
C GLU A 101 23.54 -10.98 3.90
N LEU A 102 22.97 -10.50 2.80
CA LEU A 102 22.40 -11.33 1.74
C LEU A 102 23.46 -12.25 1.11
N ALA A 103 24.72 -11.81 0.99
CA ALA A 103 25.80 -12.65 0.50
C ALA A 103 26.07 -13.85 1.42
N LYS A 104 25.98 -13.69 2.74
CA LYS A 104 26.13 -14.80 3.71
C LYS A 104 25.03 -15.84 3.53
N GLU A 105 23.83 -15.41 3.12
CA GLU A 105 22.69 -16.27 2.83
C GLU A 105 22.70 -16.87 1.40
N GLY A 106 23.67 -16.49 0.55
CA GLY A 106 23.67 -16.86 -0.87
C GLY A 106 22.57 -16.18 -1.70
N ARG A 107 22.06 -15.04 -1.22
CA ARG A 107 20.93 -14.27 -1.78
C ARG A 107 21.34 -12.89 -2.31
N SER A 108 22.61 -12.71 -2.70
CA SER A 108 23.16 -11.43 -3.20
C SER A 108 22.44 -10.89 -4.45
N TYR A 109 21.65 -11.71 -5.14
CA TYR A 109 20.81 -11.27 -6.27
C TYR A 109 19.61 -10.41 -5.83
N ALA A 110 19.19 -10.47 -4.56
CA ALA A 110 17.94 -9.86 -4.11
C ALA A 110 17.98 -8.32 -4.14
N SER A 111 19.12 -7.71 -3.79
CA SER A 111 19.32 -6.26 -3.83
C SER A 111 19.21 -5.67 -5.22
N HIS A 112 19.61 -6.42 -6.25
CA HIS A 112 19.46 -6.00 -7.64
C HIS A 112 18.00 -5.63 -7.98
N TYR A 113 17.03 -6.45 -7.58
CA TYR A 113 15.61 -6.19 -7.86
C TYR A 113 15.10 -4.93 -7.16
N ALA A 114 15.51 -4.70 -5.91
CA ALA A 114 15.17 -3.48 -5.18
C ALA A 114 15.80 -2.23 -5.82
N ILE A 115 17.07 -2.32 -6.22
CA ILE A 115 17.79 -1.21 -6.88
C ILE A 115 17.16 -0.89 -8.24
N GLU A 116 16.76 -1.89 -9.03
CA GLU A 116 16.07 -1.63 -10.31
C GLU A 116 14.70 -0.97 -10.10
N GLY A 117 13.94 -1.40 -9.09
CA GLY A 117 12.70 -0.73 -8.69
C GLY A 117 12.92 0.73 -8.28
N LEU A 118 14.00 1.02 -7.55
CA LEU A 118 14.37 2.38 -7.17
C LEU A 118 14.72 3.26 -8.39
N LYS A 119 15.43 2.69 -9.36
CA LYS A 119 15.74 3.39 -10.62
C LYS A 119 14.48 3.67 -11.44
N GLU A 120 13.54 2.72 -11.50
CA GLU A 120 12.24 2.93 -12.16
C GLU A 120 11.45 4.05 -11.47
N LEU A 121 11.40 4.03 -10.14
CA LEU A 121 10.80 5.08 -9.33
C LEU A 121 11.41 6.47 -9.59
N ALA A 122 12.74 6.57 -9.58
CA ALA A 122 13.43 7.84 -9.84
C ALA A 122 13.14 8.39 -11.25
N ARG A 123 13.01 7.52 -12.26
CA ARG A 123 12.57 7.93 -13.61
C ARG A 123 11.11 8.41 -13.61
N GLY A 124 10.22 7.74 -12.87
CA GLY A 124 8.83 8.18 -12.71
C GLY A 124 8.72 9.56 -12.08
N TYR A 125 9.41 9.80 -10.96
CA TYR A 125 9.45 11.13 -10.33
C TYR A 125 10.01 12.22 -11.23
N PHE A 126 10.99 11.89 -12.08
CA PHE A 126 11.51 12.84 -13.05
C PHE A 126 10.47 13.23 -14.11
N GLU A 127 9.65 12.28 -14.59
CA GLU A 127 8.55 12.60 -15.51
C GLU A 127 7.44 13.43 -14.83
N GLU A 128 7.05 13.12 -13.59
CA GLU A 128 6.11 13.96 -12.84
C GLU A 128 6.63 15.40 -12.64
N ALA A 129 7.92 15.54 -12.32
CA ALA A 129 8.55 16.85 -12.17
C ALA A 129 8.52 17.64 -13.48
N LYS A 130 8.70 17.00 -14.65
CA LYS A 130 8.53 17.67 -15.95
C LYS A 130 7.10 18.15 -16.15
N TRP A 131 6.10 17.30 -15.90
CA TRP A 131 4.70 17.69 -16.04
C TRP A 131 4.36 18.90 -15.18
N PHE A 132 4.83 18.92 -13.94
CA PHE A 132 4.67 20.06 -13.05
C PHE A 132 5.34 21.34 -13.59
N LEU A 133 6.63 21.26 -13.96
CA LEU A 133 7.40 22.42 -14.40
C LEU A 133 6.92 23.00 -15.74
N GLU A 134 6.45 22.15 -16.64
CA GLU A 134 5.95 22.53 -17.96
C GLU A 134 4.47 22.94 -17.94
N GLY A 135 3.77 22.70 -16.82
CA GLY A 135 2.34 22.92 -16.69
C GLY A 135 1.49 21.97 -17.54
N ASN A 136 2.03 20.77 -17.81
CA ASN A 136 1.39 19.75 -18.63
C ASN A 136 0.46 18.88 -17.77
N LEU A 137 -0.82 18.87 -18.12
CA LEU A 137 -1.79 17.91 -17.59
C LEU A 137 -1.92 16.75 -18.60
N PRO A 138 -1.33 15.57 -18.33
CA PRO A 138 -1.40 14.41 -19.21
C PRO A 138 -2.82 13.84 -19.29
N SER A 139 -3.05 12.94 -20.27
CA SER A 139 -4.25 12.10 -20.25
C SER A 139 -4.28 11.21 -18.99
N PHE A 140 -5.46 10.71 -18.61
CA PHE A 140 -5.57 9.85 -17.44
C PHE A 140 -4.80 8.53 -17.61
N GLU A 141 -4.75 7.98 -18.83
CA GLU A 141 -3.95 6.78 -19.12
C GLU A 141 -2.44 7.03 -18.95
N GLU A 142 -1.93 8.12 -19.53
CA GLU A 142 -0.52 8.50 -19.40
C GLU A 142 -0.15 8.83 -17.96
N TYR A 143 -1.03 9.58 -17.26
CA TYR A 143 -0.92 9.83 -15.83
C TYR A 143 -0.79 8.52 -15.07
N LEU A 144 -1.73 7.59 -15.25
CA LEU A 144 -1.79 6.36 -14.47
C LEU A 144 -0.54 5.51 -14.67
N LYS A 145 0.00 5.44 -15.90
CA LYS A 145 1.24 4.71 -16.17
C LYS A 145 2.41 5.20 -15.31
N ILE A 146 2.56 6.51 -15.13
CA ILE A 146 3.62 7.10 -14.29
C ILE A 146 3.23 7.05 -12.81
N GLY A 147 1.98 7.39 -12.47
CA GLY A 147 1.44 7.36 -11.12
C GLY A 147 1.56 5.99 -10.44
N LEU A 148 1.42 4.90 -11.19
CA LEU A 148 1.64 3.56 -10.66
C LEU A 148 3.11 3.30 -10.31
N ILE A 149 4.06 3.85 -11.09
CA ILE A 149 5.49 3.76 -10.79
C ILE A 149 5.82 4.59 -9.54
N THR A 150 5.29 5.82 -9.45
CA THR A 150 5.55 6.76 -8.36
C THR A 150 4.79 6.44 -7.08
N SER A 151 3.84 5.50 -7.11
CA SER A 151 3.22 4.90 -5.91
C SER A 151 4.19 4.15 -4.99
N THR A 152 5.46 4.00 -5.40
CA THR A 152 6.58 3.36 -4.67
C THR A 152 6.48 1.86 -4.45
N TYR A 153 5.32 1.23 -4.65
CA TYR A 153 5.14 -0.21 -4.43
C TYR A 153 6.08 -1.07 -5.30
N GLY A 154 6.43 -0.60 -6.50
CA GLY A 154 7.42 -1.21 -7.40
C GLY A 154 8.84 -1.31 -6.81
N TYR A 155 9.15 -0.45 -5.86
CA TYR A 155 10.41 -0.42 -5.12
C TYR A 155 10.27 -1.10 -3.74
N ALA A 156 9.19 -0.79 -3.02
CA ALA A 156 9.00 -1.22 -1.64
C ALA A 156 8.86 -2.75 -1.53
N ILE A 157 8.09 -3.40 -2.42
CA ILE A 157 7.83 -4.83 -2.32
C ILE A 157 9.09 -5.67 -2.60
N PRO A 158 9.89 -5.43 -3.66
CA PRO A 158 11.18 -6.08 -3.81
C PRO A 158 12.11 -5.83 -2.62
N SER A 159 12.08 -4.63 -2.04
CA SER A 159 12.88 -4.31 -0.85
C SER A 159 12.47 -5.14 0.38
N LEU A 160 11.16 -5.35 0.58
CA LEU A 160 10.65 -6.23 1.64
C LEU A 160 11.04 -7.69 1.39
N PHE A 161 10.99 -8.16 0.14
CA PHE A 161 11.35 -9.53 -0.24
C PHE A 161 12.81 -9.87 0.11
N MET A 162 13.72 -8.89 0.08
CA MET A 162 15.11 -9.09 0.50
C MET A 162 15.20 -9.58 1.96
N GLY A 163 14.43 -8.97 2.86
CA GLY A 163 14.45 -9.27 4.30
C GLY A 163 13.76 -10.57 4.70
N ILE A 164 13.09 -11.25 3.77
CA ILE A 164 12.37 -12.50 4.04
C ILE A 164 13.20 -13.68 3.55
N GLY A 165 13.88 -14.38 4.47
CA GLY A 165 14.81 -15.48 4.15
C GLY A 165 14.24 -16.64 3.31
N SER A 166 12.92 -16.85 3.34
CA SER A 166 12.25 -17.89 2.54
C SER A 166 12.00 -17.50 1.09
N ILE A 167 12.17 -16.23 0.72
CA ILE A 167 11.96 -15.73 -0.64
C ILE A 167 13.14 -16.12 -1.53
N ARG A 168 12.82 -16.75 -2.66
CA ARG A 168 13.76 -17.24 -3.66
C ARG A 168 13.80 -16.33 -4.88
N LYS A 169 14.75 -16.58 -5.77
CA LYS A 169 14.92 -15.82 -7.01
C LYS A 169 13.67 -15.87 -7.89
N GLU A 170 13.02 -17.03 -7.98
CA GLU A 170 11.81 -17.22 -8.80
C GLU A 170 10.66 -16.33 -8.33
N ASP A 171 10.60 -15.99 -7.04
CA ASP A 171 9.57 -15.11 -6.50
C ASP A 171 9.80 -13.65 -6.92
N PHE A 172 11.07 -13.22 -7.07
CA PHE A 172 11.42 -11.92 -7.66
C PHE A 172 11.20 -11.89 -9.18
N GLU A 173 11.50 -12.98 -9.87
CA GLU A 173 11.22 -13.12 -11.30
C GLU A 173 9.71 -13.06 -11.55
N TRP A 174 8.90 -13.75 -10.74
CA TRP A 174 7.44 -13.64 -10.76
C TRP A 174 6.95 -12.21 -10.53
N LEU A 175 7.50 -11.46 -9.57
CA LEU A 175 7.16 -10.03 -9.40
C LEU A 175 7.50 -9.19 -10.63
N SER A 176 8.61 -9.50 -11.30
CA SER A 176 9.07 -8.79 -12.50
C SER A 176 8.14 -9.00 -13.70
N GLU A 177 7.38 -10.10 -13.72
CA GLU A 177 6.29 -10.34 -14.68
C GLU A 177 5.04 -9.49 -14.41
N LYS A 178 5.06 -8.65 -13.37
CA LYS A 178 3.97 -7.74 -12.95
C LYS A 178 2.64 -8.49 -12.79
N PRO A 179 2.56 -9.46 -11.84
CA PRO A 179 1.38 -10.27 -11.65
C PRO A 179 0.21 -9.38 -11.21
N LYS A 180 -1.02 -9.78 -11.55
CA LYS A 180 -2.19 -8.91 -11.39
C LYS A 180 -2.39 -8.38 -9.97
N ILE A 181 -2.15 -9.21 -8.95
CA ILE A 181 -2.24 -8.81 -7.53
C ILE A 181 -1.22 -7.69 -7.18
N TYR A 182 -0.05 -7.73 -7.80
CA TYR A 182 0.99 -6.73 -7.64
C TYR A 182 0.54 -5.40 -8.25
N VAL A 183 0.07 -5.42 -9.51
CA VAL A 183 -0.46 -4.23 -10.19
C VAL A 183 -1.70 -3.66 -9.48
N ALA A 184 -2.60 -4.52 -9.00
CA ALA A 184 -3.79 -4.10 -8.25
C ALA A 184 -3.42 -3.35 -6.96
N THR A 185 -2.33 -3.76 -6.29
CA THR A 185 -1.82 -3.05 -5.10
C THR A 185 -1.40 -1.62 -5.45
N PHE A 186 -0.78 -1.42 -6.61
CA PHE A 186 -0.30 -0.11 -7.05
C PHE A 186 -1.47 0.81 -7.36
N ILE A 187 -2.46 0.28 -8.11
CA ILE A 187 -3.70 1.01 -8.45
C ILE A 187 -4.41 1.43 -7.18
N LYS A 188 -4.59 0.51 -6.23
CA LYS A 188 -5.23 0.79 -4.95
C LYS A 188 -4.51 1.91 -4.19
N GLY A 189 -3.19 1.84 -4.07
CA GLY A 189 -2.39 2.84 -3.39
C GLY A 189 -2.49 4.22 -4.06
N ARG A 190 -2.28 4.27 -5.39
CA ARG A 190 -2.30 5.52 -6.17
C ARG A 190 -3.65 6.23 -6.11
N LEU A 191 -4.75 5.49 -6.32
CA LEU A 191 -6.09 6.10 -6.34
C LEU A 191 -6.50 6.65 -4.97
N LEU A 192 -6.15 5.96 -3.88
CA LEU A 192 -6.42 6.46 -2.53
C LEU A 192 -5.55 7.68 -2.18
N ASP A 193 -4.28 7.65 -2.57
CA ASP A 193 -3.38 8.79 -2.36
C ASP A 193 -3.91 10.01 -3.12
N ASP A 194 -4.30 9.87 -4.39
CA ASP A 194 -4.90 10.95 -5.20
C ASP A 194 -6.14 11.58 -4.55
N ILE A 195 -7.04 10.76 -3.99
CA ILE A 195 -8.23 11.26 -3.30
C ILE A 195 -7.83 12.02 -2.03
N GLY A 196 -6.91 11.43 -1.25
CA GLY A 196 -6.52 11.97 0.06
C GLY A 196 -5.67 13.23 -0.02
N SER A 197 -4.81 13.33 -1.03
CA SER A 197 -3.88 14.44 -1.21
C SER A 197 -4.45 15.56 -2.09
N TYR A 198 -5.54 15.33 -2.83
CA TYR A 198 -6.11 16.28 -3.81
C TYR A 198 -6.11 17.74 -3.32
N GLU A 199 -6.78 18.02 -2.21
CA GLU A 199 -6.94 19.40 -1.70
C GLU A 199 -5.60 20.05 -1.30
N PHE A 200 -4.62 19.23 -0.88
CA PHE A 200 -3.28 19.70 -0.56
C PHE A 200 -2.45 19.97 -1.83
N GLU A 201 -2.53 19.07 -2.81
CA GLU A 201 -1.83 19.14 -4.08
C GLU A 201 -2.31 20.32 -4.94
N THR A 202 -3.62 20.54 -5.03
CA THR A 202 -4.18 21.71 -5.72
C THR A 202 -3.69 23.02 -5.10
N LYS A 203 -3.62 23.11 -3.76
CA LYS A 203 -3.16 24.32 -3.06
C LYS A 203 -1.71 24.69 -3.33
N ARG A 204 -0.84 23.70 -3.58
CA ARG A 204 0.56 23.95 -3.97
C ARG A 204 0.75 24.13 -5.47
N GLY A 205 -0.34 24.15 -6.24
CA GLY A 205 -0.33 24.33 -7.68
C GLY A 205 0.12 23.09 -8.46
N GLN A 206 -0.03 21.89 -7.92
CA GLN A 206 0.21 20.67 -8.70
C GLN A 206 -0.81 20.59 -9.84
N LEU A 207 -0.30 20.36 -11.05
CA LEU A 207 -1.11 20.35 -12.27
C LEU A 207 -1.31 18.94 -12.83
N ALA A 208 -0.47 17.97 -12.46
CA ALA A 208 -0.55 16.59 -12.89
C ALA A 208 -1.17 15.71 -11.80
N ILE A 209 -2.46 15.93 -11.52
CA ILE A 209 -3.22 15.19 -10.51
C ILE A 209 -4.17 14.23 -11.23
N GLY A 210 -4.22 12.96 -10.79
CA GLY A 210 -5.05 11.94 -11.45
C GLY A 210 -6.51 12.31 -11.57
N VAL A 211 -7.07 12.91 -10.52
CA VAL A 211 -8.46 13.40 -10.50
C VAL A 211 -8.68 14.48 -11.57
N GLU A 212 -7.75 15.42 -11.73
CA GLU A 212 -7.84 16.49 -12.74
C GLU A 212 -7.71 15.92 -14.16
N SER A 213 -6.79 14.98 -14.38
CA SER A 213 -6.67 14.27 -15.67
C SER A 213 -7.97 13.56 -16.03
N TYR A 214 -8.57 12.86 -15.06
CA TYR A 214 -9.83 12.14 -15.26
C TYR A 214 -11.01 13.09 -15.53
N MET A 215 -11.13 14.18 -14.78
CA MET A 215 -12.17 15.21 -14.96
C MET A 215 -12.08 15.82 -16.36
N LYS A 216 -10.89 16.22 -16.79
CA LYS A 216 -10.67 16.85 -18.10
C LYS A 216 -10.98 15.90 -19.25
N GLU A 217 -10.56 14.64 -19.15
CA GLU A 217 -10.75 13.65 -20.20
C GLU A 217 -12.22 13.22 -20.35
N ASN A 218 -12.94 13.08 -19.24
CA ASN A 218 -14.31 12.55 -19.23
C ASN A 218 -15.39 13.64 -19.15
N GLY A 219 -15.01 14.91 -18.94
CA GLY A 219 -15.94 16.03 -18.80
C GLY A 219 -16.83 15.94 -17.56
N VAL A 220 -16.32 15.33 -16.48
CA VAL A 220 -17.06 15.07 -15.23
C VAL A 220 -16.67 16.03 -14.11
N THR A 221 -17.52 16.12 -13.09
CA THR A 221 -17.25 16.87 -11.87
C THR A 221 -16.18 16.20 -11.00
N LYS A 222 -15.63 16.96 -10.04
CA LYS A 222 -14.69 16.43 -9.04
C LYS A 222 -15.32 15.30 -8.23
N GLU A 223 -16.57 15.48 -7.82
CA GLU A 223 -17.31 14.52 -7.02
C GLU A 223 -17.53 13.20 -7.78
N GLU A 224 -17.85 13.28 -9.07
CA GLU A 224 -17.98 12.09 -9.95
C GLU A 224 -16.62 11.40 -10.17
N ALA A 225 -15.55 12.16 -10.39
CA ALA A 225 -14.20 11.62 -10.54
C ALA A 225 -13.73 10.89 -9.26
N MET A 226 -13.89 11.53 -8.09
CA MET A 226 -13.57 10.93 -6.79
C MET A 226 -14.41 9.69 -6.50
N ALA A 227 -15.71 9.73 -6.81
CA ALA A 227 -16.58 8.56 -6.70
C ALA A 227 -16.08 7.43 -7.59
N LYS A 228 -15.64 7.72 -8.82
CA LYS A 228 -15.12 6.70 -9.72
C LYS A 228 -13.82 6.07 -9.22
N PHE A 229 -12.92 6.86 -8.64
CA PHE A 229 -11.69 6.35 -8.04
C PHE A 229 -12.01 5.43 -6.85
N MET A 230 -13.00 5.80 -6.03
CA MET A 230 -13.50 4.95 -4.94
C MET A 230 -14.16 3.66 -5.45
N GLU A 231 -14.88 3.69 -6.57
CA GLU A 231 -15.39 2.48 -7.21
C GLU A 231 -14.26 1.59 -7.69
N LEU A 232 -13.29 2.13 -8.43
CA LEU A 232 -12.14 1.38 -8.96
C LEU A 232 -11.34 0.74 -7.81
N TYR A 233 -11.13 1.49 -6.73
CA TYR A 233 -10.57 0.97 -5.48
C TYR A 233 -11.36 -0.24 -4.96
N ARG A 234 -12.69 -0.15 -4.86
CA ARG A 234 -13.56 -1.25 -4.39
C ARG A 234 -13.57 -2.43 -5.35
N VAL A 235 -13.52 -2.20 -6.66
CA VAL A 235 -13.48 -3.25 -7.68
C VAL A 235 -12.21 -4.09 -7.51
N THR A 236 -11.04 -3.49 -7.26
CA THR A 236 -9.82 -4.30 -6.99
C THR A 236 -9.98 -5.22 -5.78
N TYR A 237 -10.70 -4.77 -4.76
CA TYR A 237 -11.00 -5.58 -3.57
C TYR A 237 -11.97 -6.74 -3.88
N VAL A 238 -13.05 -6.47 -4.61
CA VAL A 238 -14.02 -7.50 -5.00
C VAL A 238 -13.40 -8.50 -5.97
N THR A 239 -12.66 -8.01 -6.98
CA THR A 239 -12.08 -8.79 -8.07
C THR A 239 -11.02 -9.79 -7.61
N TYR A 240 -10.31 -9.50 -6.52
CA TYR A 240 -9.26 -10.37 -5.99
C TYR A 240 -9.55 -10.91 -4.59
N LYS A 241 -10.82 -10.90 -4.20
CA LYS A 241 -11.27 -11.46 -2.93
C LYS A 241 -10.89 -12.94 -2.85
N ASP A 242 -10.49 -13.39 -1.66
CA ASP A 242 -10.12 -14.79 -1.39
C ASP A 242 -8.98 -15.36 -2.27
N LYS A 243 -8.13 -14.48 -2.83
CA LYS A 243 -7.01 -14.81 -3.73
C LYS A 243 -7.45 -15.40 -5.08
N GLU A 244 -8.70 -15.22 -5.48
CA GLU A 244 -9.19 -15.64 -6.80
C GLU A 244 -8.96 -14.53 -7.86
N ASP A 245 -8.80 -14.91 -9.13
CA ASP A 245 -8.78 -13.96 -10.26
C ASP A 245 -10.21 -13.77 -10.77
N GLY A 246 -10.97 -12.93 -10.06
CA GLY A 246 -12.34 -12.58 -10.42
C GLY A 246 -12.46 -11.77 -11.71
N TYR A 247 -11.36 -11.24 -12.26
CA TYR A 247 -11.36 -10.51 -13.54
C TYR A 247 -11.38 -11.48 -14.73
N THR A 248 -10.53 -12.51 -14.69
CA THR A 248 -10.47 -13.54 -15.74
C THR A 248 -11.46 -14.67 -15.54
N GLN A 249 -11.93 -14.89 -14.32
CA GLN A 249 -13.05 -15.79 -14.00
C GLN A 249 -14.24 -14.99 -13.46
N PRO A 250 -14.83 -14.08 -14.26
CA PRO A 250 -15.91 -13.20 -13.80
C PRO A 250 -17.12 -13.98 -13.28
N GLU A 251 -17.35 -15.19 -13.80
CA GLU A 251 -18.40 -16.12 -13.36
C GLU A 251 -18.39 -16.41 -11.85
N LYS A 252 -17.20 -16.44 -11.23
CA LYS A 252 -17.04 -16.84 -9.81
C LYS A 252 -17.21 -15.69 -8.83
N VAL A 253 -16.86 -14.48 -9.26
CA VAL A 253 -16.68 -13.34 -8.35
C VAL A 253 -17.47 -12.12 -8.82
N LEU A 254 -17.32 -11.69 -10.07
CA LEU A 254 -17.95 -10.46 -10.56
C LEU A 254 -19.40 -10.64 -10.99
N LYS A 255 -19.78 -11.84 -11.47
CA LYS A 255 -21.11 -12.13 -12.01
C LYS A 255 -22.24 -11.91 -10.99
N PRO A 256 -22.17 -12.38 -9.73
CA PRO A 256 -23.21 -12.08 -8.73
C PRO A 256 -23.38 -10.58 -8.46
N HIS A 257 -22.29 -9.81 -8.50
CA HIS A 257 -22.33 -8.36 -8.31
C HIS A 257 -22.92 -7.62 -9.52
N ILE A 258 -22.57 -8.06 -10.74
CA ILE A 258 -23.13 -7.52 -12.00
C ILE A 258 -24.64 -7.79 -12.07
N LEU A 259 -25.07 -9.01 -11.74
CA LEU A 259 -26.49 -9.36 -11.71
C LEU A 259 -27.25 -8.50 -10.69
N ALA A 260 -26.76 -8.40 -9.45
CA ALA A 260 -27.41 -7.61 -8.40
C ALA A 260 -27.46 -6.10 -8.67
N LEU A 261 -26.52 -5.55 -9.44
CA LEU A 261 -26.45 -4.11 -9.73
C LEU A 261 -27.18 -3.71 -11.02
N LEU A 262 -27.21 -4.59 -12.02
CA LEU A 262 -27.60 -4.22 -13.39
C LEU A 262 -28.73 -5.09 -13.95
N VAL A 263 -29.12 -6.18 -13.29
CA VAL A 263 -30.11 -7.14 -13.80
C VAL A 263 -31.26 -7.34 -12.80
N ASP A 264 -30.94 -7.56 -11.53
CA ASP A 264 -31.93 -7.82 -10.49
C ASP A 264 -32.48 -6.48 -9.96
N ALA A 265 -33.70 -6.14 -10.35
CA ALA A 265 -34.43 -5.04 -9.72
C ALA A 265 -34.92 -5.48 -8.33
N PHE A 266 -34.88 -4.59 -7.34
CA PHE A 266 -35.56 -4.83 -6.08
C PHE A 266 -37.06 -5.00 -6.33
N GLU A 267 -37.65 -6.10 -5.85
CA GLU A 267 -39.10 -6.22 -5.81
C GLU A 267 -39.66 -5.16 -4.84
N VAL A 268 -40.64 -4.40 -5.33
CA VAL A 268 -41.39 -3.39 -4.57
C VAL A 268 -42.62 -4.03 -3.96
#